data_AF-A0A6G2XCA7-F1
#
_entry.id   AF-A0A6G2XCA7-F1
#
_cell.length_a   1.000
_cell.length_b   1.000
_cell.length_c   1.000
_cell.angle_alpha   90.00
_cell.angle_beta   90.00
_cell.angle_gamma   90.00
#
_symmetry.space_group_name_H-M   'P 1'
#
loop_
_entity.id
_entity.type
_entity.pdbx_description
1 polymer ?
#
loop_
_entity_poly.entity_id
_entity_poly.type
_entity_poly.pdbx_seq_one_letter_code
_entity_poly.pdbx_strand_id
1 'polypeptide(L)'
;MLPHVEHAIRQWQQQFEDLQTAAADVMQIAFPPLEVMQSPTGCCDTRLHWQDEDSNASGYVCIDDFMQATLQFENLPHAVAGQALDEVFGLGWFDGAEQGVSEAGEGVYYWTDETNAAEWEVTVLPGGLANLSIEYTNAADIATLLDALHTAYEEHDQDQTDTAT
;
A
#
# COMPACT_ATOMS: atom_id res chain seq x y z
N MET A 1 7.38 -38.63 -10.90
CA MET A 1 7.04 -38.19 -9.54
C MET A 1 6.13 -39.23 -8.89
N LEU A 2 6.26 -39.50 -7.59
CA LEU A 2 5.35 -40.45 -6.92
C LEU A 2 3.95 -39.82 -6.83
N PRO A 3 2.84 -40.59 -7.01
CA PRO A 3 1.49 -40.03 -7.05
C PRO A 3 1.09 -39.20 -5.83
N HIS A 4 1.55 -39.56 -4.64
CA HIS A 4 1.27 -38.80 -3.41
C HIS A 4 2.03 -37.46 -3.36
N VAL A 5 3.21 -37.37 -3.97
CA VAL A 5 3.96 -36.11 -4.09
C VAL A 5 3.23 -35.18 -5.07
N GLU A 6 2.76 -35.71 -6.19
CA GLU A 6 1.96 -34.93 -7.15
C GLU A 6 0.66 -34.39 -6.53
N HIS A 7 -0.01 -35.21 -5.70
CA HIS A 7 -1.18 -34.78 -4.95
C HIS A 7 -0.84 -33.66 -3.95
N ALA A 8 0.23 -33.83 -3.17
CA ALA A 8 0.67 -32.82 -2.21
C ALA A 8 1.04 -31.49 -2.87
N ILE A 9 1.73 -31.51 -4.02
CA ILE A 9 2.06 -30.29 -4.78
C ILE A 9 0.80 -29.58 -5.25
N ARG A 10 -0.18 -30.30 -5.80
CA ARG A 10 -1.46 -29.68 -6.21
C ARG A 10 -2.22 -29.07 -5.04
N GLN A 11 -2.22 -29.72 -3.88
CA GLN A 11 -2.87 -29.17 -2.68
C GLN A 11 -2.17 -27.89 -2.22
N TRP A 12 -0.83 -27.88 -2.23
CA TRP A 12 -0.05 -26.70 -1.90
C TRP A 12 -0.32 -25.54 -2.88
N GLN A 13 -0.36 -25.81 -4.18
CA GLN A 13 -0.71 -24.81 -5.20
C GLN A 13 -2.09 -24.21 -4.99
N GLN A 14 -3.10 -25.04 -4.73
CA GLN A 14 -4.46 -24.54 -4.44
C GLN A 14 -4.48 -23.65 -3.20
N GLN A 15 -3.81 -24.05 -2.12
CA GLN A 15 -3.74 -23.25 -0.90
C GLN A 15 -3.02 -21.92 -1.12
N PHE A 16 -2.01 -21.91 -1.97
CA PHE A 16 -1.30 -20.70 -2.37
C PHE A 16 -2.22 -19.74 -3.15
N GLU A 17 -2.95 -20.24 -4.15
CA GLU A 17 -3.95 -19.46 -4.91
C GLU A 17 -5.07 -18.91 -4.01
N ASP A 18 -5.56 -19.72 -3.07
CA ASP A 18 -6.58 -19.31 -2.10
C ASP A 18 -6.06 -18.17 -1.20
N LEU A 19 -4.79 -18.25 -0.77
CA LEU A 19 -4.17 -17.22 0.06
C LEU A 19 -3.93 -15.92 -0.71
N GLN A 20 -3.50 -16.00 -1.97
CA GLN A 20 -3.36 -14.83 -2.85
C GLN A 20 -4.71 -14.11 -3.05
N THR A 21 -5.78 -14.88 -3.27
CA THR A 21 -7.14 -14.34 -3.39
C THR A 21 -7.58 -13.66 -2.11
N ALA A 22 -7.38 -14.31 -0.95
CA ALA A 22 -7.75 -13.72 0.34
C ALA A 22 -6.97 -12.43 0.66
N ALA A 23 -5.70 -12.36 0.26
CA ALA A 23 -4.91 -11.15 0.43
C ALA A 23 -5.42 -10.00 -0.46
N ALA A 24 -5.80 -10.28 -1.71
CA ALA A 24 -6.46 -9.30 -2.58
C ALA A 24 -7.78 -8.80 -1.97
N ASP A 25 -8.62 -9.71 -1.48
CA ASP A 25 -9.90 -9.38 -0.85
C ASP A 25 -9.72 -8.44 0.34
N VAL A 26 -8.74 -8.71 1.21
CA VAL A 26 -8.43 -7.86 2.36
C VAL A 26 -7.97 -6.47 1.93
N MET A 27 -7.15 -6.37 0.87
CA MET A 27 -6.71 -5.07 0.33
C MET A 27 -7.89 -4.27 -0.23
N GLN A 28 -8.83 -4.91 -0.94
CA GLN A 28 -10.03 -4.25 -1.45
C GLN A 28 -10.99 -3.86 -0.33
N ILE A 29 -11.06 -4.63 0.77
CA ILE A 29 -11.86 -4.23 1.94
C ILE A 29 -11.26 -2.99 2.60
N ALA A 30 -9.93 -2.93 2.74
CA ALA A 30 -9.22 -1.81 3.34
C ALA A 30 -9.25 -0.54 2.47
N PHE A 31 -9.16 -0.69 1.15
CA PHE A 31 -9.23 0.42 0.20
C PHE A 31 -10.17 0.04 -0.96
N PRO A 32 -11.49 0.27 -0.81
CA PRO A 32 -12.51 -0.14 -1.78
C PRO A 32 -12.29 0.28 -3.23
N PRO A 33 -11.64 1.44 -3.53
CA PRO A 33 -11.33 1.81 -4.91
C PRO A 33 -10.28 0.92 -5.61
N LEU A 34 -9.61 0.00 -4.92
CA LEU A 34 -8.69 -0.94 -5.56
C LEU A 34 -9.42 -1.95 -6.43
N GLU A 35 -8.93 -2.14 -7.65
CA GLU A 35 -9.44 -3.11 -8.61
C GLU A 35 -8.37 -4.13 -8.99
N VAL A 36 -8.73 -5.43 -8.93
CA VAL A 36 -7.86 -6.52 -9.39
C VAL A 36 -7.57 -6.38 -10.89
N MET A 37 -6.29 -6.29 -11.24
CA MET A 37 -5.85 -6.24 -12.61
C MET A 37 -5.99 -7.59 -13.30
N GLN A 38 -6.41 -7.57 -14.57
CA GLN A 38 -6.35 -8.74 -15.43
C GLN A 38 -4.90 -9.00 -15.87
N SER A 39 -4.54 -10.27 -15.99
CA SER A 39 -3.22 -10.65 -16.51
C SER A 39 -2.95 -10.07 -17.91
N PRO A 40 -1.68 -9.73 -18.24
CA PRO A 40 -0.47 -9.96 -17.46
C PRO A 40 -0.21 -8.90 -16.38
N THR A 41 0.18 -9.35 -15.18
CA THR A 41 0.44 -8.52 -13.99
C THR A 41 1.93 -8.23 -13.75
N GLY A 42 2.83 -8.77 -14.59
CA GLY A 42 4.27 -8.59 -14.50
C GLY A 42 4.92 -9.65 -13.61
N CYS A 43 5.72 -9.22 -12.64
CA CYS A 43 6.39 -10.10 -11.67
C CYS A 43 5.49 -10.57 -10.52
N CYS A 44 4.31 -9.97 -10.35
CA CYS A 44 3.39 -10.30 -9.27
C CYS A 44 2.32 -11.28 -9.77
N ASP A 45 2.00 -12.31 -8.99
CA ASP A 45 0.89 -13.21 -9.28
C ASP A 45 -0.45 -12.48 -9.14
N THR A 46 -0.55 -11.62 -8.12
CA THR A 46 -1.72 -10.76 -7.88
C THR A 46 -1.31 -9.30 -7.94
N ARG A 47 -2.07 -8.48 -8.68
CA ARG A 47 -1.88 -7.04 -8.71
C ARG A 47 -3.23 -6.34 -8.72
N LEU A 48 -3.36 -5.34 -7.87
CA LEU A 48 -4.50 -4.43 -7.80
C LEU A 48 -4.03 -3.05 -8.24
N HIS A 49 -4.90 -2.30 -8.88
CA HIS A 49 -4.63 -0.93 -9.28
C HIS A 49 -5.72 0.00 -8.76
N TRP A 50 -5.34 1.25 -8.57
CA TRP A 50 -6.26 2.31 -8.26
C TRP A 50 -5.85 3.57 -9.02
N GLN A 51 -6.85 4.31 -9.46
CA GLN A 51 -6.71 5.63 -10.06
C GLN A 51 -7.81 6.49 -9.46
N ASP A 52 -7.41 7.61 -8.88
CA ASP A 52 -8.36 8.62 -8.42
C ASP A 52 -9.02 9.30 -9.63
N GLU A 53 -10.33 9.52 -9.58
CA GLU A 53 -11.08 10.09 -10.71
C GLU A 53 -10.95 11.62 -10.79
N ASP A 54 -10.72 12.28 -9.65
CA ASP A 54 -10.74 13.74 -9.52
C ASP A 54 -9.32 14.35 -9.49
N SER A 55 -8.29 13.52 -9.34
CA SER A 55 -6.89 13.91 -9.30
C SER A 55 -6.00 13.02 -10.18
N ASN A 56 -4.70 13.33 -10.23
CA ASN A 56 -3.71 12.47 -10.88
C ASN A 56 -3.11 11.43 -9.92
N ALA A 57 -3.73 11.22 -8.75
CA ALA A 57 -3.30 10.21 -7.79
C ALA A 57 -3.60 8.82 -8.33
N SER A 58 -2.63 7.91 -8.24
CA SER A 58 -2.78 6.56 -8.78
C SER A 58 -1.79 5.62 -8.13
N GLY A 59 -2.01 4.32 -8.28
CA GLY A 59 -1.03 3.37 -7.80
C GLY A 59 -1.43 1.94 -8.00
N TYR A 60 -0.62 1.07 -7.42
CA TYR A 60 -0.87 -0.36 -7.42
C TYR A 60 -0.42 -1.00 -6.12
N VAL A 61 -1.07 -2.12 -5.83
CA VAL A 61 -0.64 -3.07 -4.81
C VAL A 61 -0.35 -4.39 -5.50
N CYS A 62 0.73 -5.04 -5.11
CA CYS A 62 1.26 -6.26 -5.70
C CYS A 62 1.42 -7.28 -4.59
N ILE A 63 1.10 -8.55 -4.86
CA ILE A 63 1.49 -9.67 -4.02
C ILE A 63 2.30 -10.64 -4.89
N ASP A 64 3.53 -10.90 -4.47
CA ASP A 64 4.49 -11.72 -5.21
C ASP A 64 4.36 -13.23 -4.90
N ASP A 65 5.24 -14.04 -5.50
CA ASP A 65 5.28 -15.48 -5.33
C ASP A 65 5.83 -15.93 -3.95
N PHE A 66 6.31 -14.99 -3.15
CA PHE A 66 6.74 -15.17 -1.76
C PHE A 66 5.69 -14.68 -0.74
N MET A 67 4.49 -14.28 -1.20
CA MET A 67 3.44 -13.67 -0.38
C MET A 67 3.86 -12.35 0.28
N GLN A 68 4.85 -11.67 -0.29
CA GLN A 68 5.21 -10.32 0.10
C GLN A 68 4.37 -9.32 -0.69
N ALA A 69 3.98 -8.24 -0.03
CA ALA A 69 3.18 -7.18 -0.59
C ALA A 69 4.06 -5.95 -0.88
N THR A 70 3.81 -5.35 -2.04
CA THR A 70 4.42 -4.09 -2.48
C THR A 70 3.31 -3.09 -2.79
N LEU A 71 3.44 -1.86 -2.29
CA LEU A 71 2.54 -0.75 -2.60
C LEU A 71 3.34 0.37 -3.26
N GLN A 72 2.83 0.89 -4.37
CA GLN A 72 3.39 2.07 -5.02
C GLN A 72 2.27 3.01 -5.43
N PHE A 73 2.13 4.11 -4.69
CA PHE A 73 1.13 5.14 -4.91
C PHE A 73 1.85 6.46 -5.23
N GLU A 74 1.36 7.18 -6.23
CA GLU A 74 1.93 8.41 -6.75
C GLU A 74 0.93 9.56 -6.66
N ASN A 75 1.44 10.78 -6.46
CA ASN A 75 0.68 12.03 -6.45
C ASN A 75 -0.48 12.05 -5.43
N LEU A 76 -0.33 11.38 -4.29
CA LEU A 76 -1.27 11.51 -3.18
C LEU A 76 -1.21 12.93 -2.60
N PRO A 77 -2.31 13.49 -2.07
CA PRO A 77 -2.20 14.65 -1.20
C PRO A 77 -1.26 14.34 -0.02
N HIS A 78 -0.28 15.21 0.22
CA HIS A 78 0.70 15.02 1.29
C HIS A 78 0.03 14.93 2.66
N ALA A 79 -1.02 15.71 2.90
CA ALA A 79 -1.81 15.63 4.14
C ALA A 79 -2.39 14.21 4.36
N VAL A 80 -2.95 13.60 3.32
CA VAL A 80 -3.52 12.24 3.37
C VAL A 80 -2.44 11.20 3.62
N ALA A 81 -1.35 11.24 2.85
CA ALA A 81 -0.25 10.29 2.99
C ALA A 81 0.44 10.40 4.36
N GLY A 82 0.69 11.63 4.82
CA GLY A 82 1.33 11.90 6.10
C GLY A 82 0.47 11.48 7.28
N GLN A 83 -0.83 11.78 7.26
CA GLN A 83 -1.76 11.34 8.29
C GLN A 83 -1.80 9.82 8.41
N ALA A 84 -1.97 9.11 7.28
CA ALA A 84 -2.04 7.66 7.28
C ALA A 84 -0.76 7.01 7.84
N LEU A 85 0.41 7.53 7.47
CA LEU A 85 1.69 7.01 7.97
C LEU A 85 1.89 7.29 9.46
N ASP A 86 1.55 8.50 9.92
CA ASP A 86 1.69 8.88 11.33
C ASP A 86 0.70 8.11 12.21
N GLU A 87 -0.45 7.69 11.68
CA GLU A 87 -1.38 6.79 12.37
C GLU A 87 -0.83 5.36 12.50
N VAL A 88 -0.31 4.80 11.40
CA VAL A 88 0.18 3.41 11.36
C VAL A 88 1.46 3.23 12.17
N PHE A 89 2.42 4.13 12.02
CA PHE A 89 3.72 4.01 12.67
C PHE A 89 3.81 4.82 13.96
N GLY A 90 3.14 5.97 14.02
CA GLY A 90 3.45 6.99 15.01
C GLY A 90 4.61 7.89 14.54
N LEU A 91 4.97 8.85 15.38
CA LEU A 91 5.96 9.87 15.02
C LEU A 91 7.40 9.34 15.12
N GLY A 92 8.25 9.79 14.21
CA GLY A 92 9.70 9.60 14.26
C GLY A 92 10.22 8.23 13.84
N TRP A 93 9.42 7.44 13.13
CA TRP A 93 9.86 6.19 12.51
C TRP A 93 10.65 6.39 11.22
N PHE A 94 10.32 7.43 10.46
CA PHE A 94 10.98 7.74 9.20
C PHE A 94 12.18 8.67 9.43
N ASP A 95 13.34 8.27 8.90
CA ASP A 95 14.57 9.04 8.98
C ASP A 95 14.40 10.41 8.32
N GLY A 96 14.61 11.49 9.08
CA GLY A 96 14.44 12.87 8.64
C GLY A 96 13.04 13.46 8.86
N ALA A 97 12.09 12.68 9.39
CA ALA A 97 10.74 13.11 9.73
C ALA A 97 10.42 12.84 11.21
N GLU A 98 11.23 13.37 12.13
CA GLU A 98 11.12 13.08 13.57
C GLU A 98 9.78 13.51 14.20
N GLN A 99 9.11 14.49 13.58
CA GLN A 99 7.81 15.00 14.02
C GLN A 99 6.63 14.33 13.30
N GLY A 100 6.89 13.32 12.48
CA GLY A 100 5.90 12.69 11.61
C GLY A 100 6.03 13.15 10.16
N VAL A 101 5.50 12.33 9.26
CA VAL A 101 5.50 12.61 7.82
C VAL A 101 4.50 13.71 7.47
N SER A 102 3.42 13.87 8.24
CA SER A 102 2.45 14.96 8.03
C SER A 102 3.06 16.36 8.19
N GLU A 103 4.05 16.51 9.08
CA GLU A 103 4.75 17.77 9.35
C GLU A 103 6.08 17.89 8.57
N ALA A 104 6.43 16.88 7.78
CA ALA A 104 7.67 16.84 7.04
C ALA A 104 7.67 17.82 5.85
N GLY A 105 8.83 18.39 5.53
CA GLY A 105 9.00 19.24 4.36
C GLY A 105 9.16 18.42 3.06
N GLU A 106 9.42 19.11 1.96
CA GLU A 106 9.82 18.44 0.71
C GLU A 106 11.11 17.62 0.92
N GLY A 107 11.11 16.37 0.47
CA GLY A 107 12.22 15.46 0.73
C GLY A 107 11.89 14.00 0.48
N VAL A 108 12.87 13.13 0.72
CA VAL A 108 12.72 11.68 0.69
C VAL A 108 13.01 11.16 2.09
N TYR A 109 12.08 10.37 2.61
CA TYR A 109 12.09 9.83 3.96
C TYR A 109 11.99 8.33 3.88
N TYR A 110 12.76 7.62 4.69
CA TYR A 110 12.86 6.18 4.62
C TYR A 110 12.77 5.53 5.99
N TRP A 111 12.20 4.34 6.01
CA TRP A 111 12.24 3.43 7.13
C TRP A 111 12.50 2.02 6.60
N THR A 112 13.34 1.26 7.31
CA THR A 112 13.63 -0.13 6.97
C THR A 112 13.34 -0.99 8.19
N ASP A 113 12.49 -2.00 8.02
CA ASP A 113 12.29 -3.00 9.05
C ASP A 113 13.39 -4.06 8.94
N GLU A 114 14.34 -4.00 9.86
CA GLU A 114 15.47 -4.94 9.93
C GLU A 114 15.05 -6.41 10.09
N THR A 115 13.80 -6.66 10.52
CA THR A 115 13.28 -8.02 10.77
C THR A 115 12.91 -8.75 9.48
N ASN A 116 12.28 -8.05 8.54
CA ASN A 116 11.72 -8.63 7.31
C ASN A 116 12.33 -8.00 6.04
N ALA A 117 13.26 -7.06 6.18
CA ALA A 117 13.86 -6.29 5.10
C ALA A 117 12.82 -5.49 4.28
N ALA A 118 11.68 -5.15 4.86
CA ALA A 118 10.72 -4.26 4.24
C ALA A 118 11.31 -2.86 4.12
N GLU A 119 11.18 -2.26 2.95
CA GLU A 119 11.67 -0.93 2.64
C GLU A 119 10.48 0.00 2.47
N TRP A 120 10.44 1.08 3.23
CA TRP A 120 9.38 2.08 3.21
C TRP A 120 9.99 3.41 2.81
N GLU A 121 9.54 3.96 1.69
CA GLU A 121 9.98 5.24 1.17
C GLU A 121 8.77 6.16 0.98
N VAL A 122 8.93 7.40 1.43
CA VAL A 122 7.97 8.48 1.21
C VAL A 122 8.71 9.63 0.58
N THR A 123 8.25 10.06 -0.59
CA THR A 123 8.75 11.28 -1.22
C THR A 123 7.70 12.37 -1.10
N VAL A 124 7.98 13.41 -0.31
CA VAL A 124 7.16 14.61 -0.25
C VAL A 124 7.58 15.53 -1.38
N LEU A 125 6.65 15.74 -2.32
CA LEU A 125 6.83 16.51 -3.53
C LEU A 125 6.41 17.98 -3.34
N PRO A 126 6.91 18.89 -4.18
CA PRO A 126 6.38 20.25 -4.25
C PRO A 126 4.88 20.26 -4.55
N GLY A 127 4.18 21.26 -4.01
CA GLY A 127 2.74 21.44 -4.28
C GLY A 127 1.82 20.63 -3.36
N GLY A 128 2.33 20.10 -2.26
CA GLY A 128 1.53 19.38 -1.27
C GLY A 128 1.13 17.98 -1.74
N LEU A 129 2.02 17.32 -2.49
CA LEU A 129 1.82 15.95 -2.98
C LEU A 129 2.86 15.01 -2.36
N ALA A 130 2.59 13.71 -2.37
CA ALA A 130 3.51 12.69 -1.91
C ALA A 130 3.42 11.42 -2.76
N ASN A 131 4.54 10.70 -2.86
CA ASN A 131 4.61 9.35 -3.38
C ASN A 131 4.98 8.38 -2.26
N LEU A 132 4.38 7.20 -2.26
CA LEU A 132 4.66 6.11 -1.35
C LEU A 132 5.20 4.92 -2.14
N SER A 133 6.33 4.38 -1.71
CA SER A 133 6.89 3.14 -2.23
C SER A 133 7.24 2.22 -1.06
N ILE A 134 6.55 1.09 -0.97
CA ILE A 134 6.72 0.12 0.10
C ILE A 134 7.00 -1.23 -0.56
N GLU A 135 8.13 -1.83 -0.23
CA GLU A 135 8.57 -3.09 -0.82
C GLU A 135 8.76 -4.17 0.25
N TYR A 136 8.49 -5.42 -0.14
CA TYR A 136 8.82 -6.64 0.61
C TYR A 136 8.16 -6.79 1.99
N THR A 137 7.05 -6.08 2.26
CA THR A 137 6.33 -6.21 3.54
C THR A 137 5.29 -7.34 3.49
N ASN A 138 4.60 -7.61 4.60
CA ASN A 138 3.51 -8.58 4.63
C ASN A 138 2.17 -7.95 4.21
N ALA A 139 1.23 -8.77 3.75
CA ALA A 139 -0.08 -8.29 3.28
C ALA A 139 -0.92 -7.58 4.35
N ALA A 140 -0.74 -7.92 5.64
CA ALA A 140 -1.50 -7.29 6.72
C ALA A 140 -1.04 -5.85 7.00
N ASP A 141 0.25 -5.57 6.89
CA ASP A 141 0.79 -4.23 7.06
C ASP A 141 0.33 -3.31 5.92
N ILE A 142 0.34 -3.79 4.67
CA ILE A 142 -0.24 -3.05 3.54
C ILE A 142 -1.73 -2.81 3.73
N ALA A 143 -2.49 -3.82 4.16
CA ALA A 143 -3.92 -3.65 4.42
C ALA A 143 -4.19 -2.60 5.51
N THR A 144 -3.37 -2.56 6.56
CA THR A 144 -3.48 -1.56 7.63
C THR A 144 -3.19 -0.15 7.11
N LEU A 145 -2.15 0.01 6.27
CA LEU A 145 -1.87 1.29 5.63
C LEU A 145 -2.98 1.71 4.67
N LEU A 146 -3.51 0.78 3.88
CA LEU A 146 -4.61 1.02 2.96
C LEU A 146 -5.86 1.52 3.68
N ASP A 147 -6.20 0.93 4.83
CA ASP A 147 -7.32 1.36 5.68
C ASP A 147 -7.12 2.80 6.21
N ALA A 148 -5.90 3.10 6.68
CA ALA A 148 -5.54 4.44 7.14
C ALA A 148 -5.56 5.47 5.99
N LEU A 149 -5.07 5.10 4.80
CA LEU A 149 -5.13 5.94 3.60
C LEU A 149 -6.58 6.22 3.20
N HIS A 150 -7.44 5.20 3.19
CA HIS A 150 -8.85 5.36 2.85
C HIS A 150 -9.55 6.31 3.82
N THR A 151 -9.33 6.12 5.12
CA THR A 151 -9.88 7.00 6.17
C THR A 151 -9.40 8.44 6.01
N ALA A 152 -8.10 8.64 5.81
CA ALA A 152 -7.53 9.97 5.61
C ALA A 152 -8.06 10.65 4.34
N TYR A 153 -8.34 9.90 3.27
CA TYR A 153 -9.01 10.42 2.07
C TYR A 153 -10.44 10.90 2.37
N GLU A 154 -11.25 10.09 3.06
CA GLU A 154 -12.63 10.45 3.39
C GLU A 154 -12.72 11.71 4.25
N GLU A 155 -11.78 11.89 5.19
CA GLU A 155 -11.71 13.09 6.04
C GLU A 155 -11.25 14.32 5.25
N HIS A 156 -10.22 14.17 4.42
CA HIS A 156 -9.70 15.26 3.60
C HIS A 156 -10.75 15.80 2.61
N ASP A 157 -11.55 14.93 1.98
CA ASP A 157 -12.60 15.33 1.04
C ASP A 157 -13.76 16.06 1.74
N GLN A 158 -14.06 15.69 2.99
CA GLN A 158 -15.03 16.41 3.82
C GLN A 158 -14.56 17.83 4.14
N ASP A 159 -13.30 17.98 4.56
CA ASP A 159 -12.72 19.29 4.90
C ASP A 159 -12.66 20.24 3.69
N GLN A 160 -12.38 19.71 2.49
CA GLN A 160 -12.41 20.50 1.26
C GLN A 160 -13.83 20.95 0.88
N THR A 161 -14.84 20.11 1.11
CA THR A 161 -16.25 20.44 0.85
C THR A 161 -16.76 21.51 1.79
N ASP A 162 -16.40 21.43 3.08
CA ASP A 162 -16.82 22.40 4.10
C ASP A 162 -16.17 23.77 3.92
N THR A 163 -14.93 23.83 3.40
CA THR A 163 -14.23 25.09 3.12
C THR A 163 -14.80 25.84 1.90
N ALA A 164 -15.53 25.14 1.02
CA ALA A 164 -16.07 25.71 -0.21
C ALA A 164 -17.48 26.33 -0.07
N THR A 165 -18.11 26.25 1.11
CA THR A 165 -19.48 26.74 1.39
C THR A 165 -19.49 28.07 2.14
#